data_AF-A0AAD4L952-F1
#
_entry.id   AF-A0AAD4L952-F1
#
_cell.length_a   1.000
_cell.length_b   1.000
_cell.length_c   1.000
_cell.angle_alpha   90.00
_cell.angle_beta   90.00
_cell.angle_gamma   90.00
#
_symmetry.space_group_name_H-M   'P 1'
#
loop_
_entity.id
_entity.type
_entity.pdbx_description
1 polymer ?
#
loop_
_entity_poly.entity_id
_entity_poly.type
_entity_poly.pdbx_seq_one_letter_code
_entity_poly.pdbx_strand_id
1 'polypeptide(L)'
;MSQSPLPTTSSSNFDSIFRTAFKAYKKRTGHDITSHPLATQLKTCDSPDAILAVLRAQVDEFDQSRRDDERLTKWLNPTVNVLYAFSATLGEGVGLVFSPAKVIFAGFGVLLLASRDIAASHEVLIDIFERIENFFKRLEAYTEVPQTAAMTDVIVKIMVEVLSIFAIATKEIKQGFAKKFLKKLAGRRDLEDALLKLDRLTQEEARMATAEVLRVTHGVDDKVKGVGFQVEGVNKGVQDVDGKVEGVDERVQGVDFGVQGVDEKVQDVDFRVQGVDERVQGVDERVHGVDEGVRGIDEGVQRVDHKVQAVDDRVKQVDHRVAVVNDDVKLIIDGGKETTAALQRIVNTVDDISRQ
;
A
#
# COMPACT_ATOMS: atom_id res chain seq x y z
N MET A 1 20.08 23.86 5.85
CA MET A 1 21.41 23.59 6.43
C MET A 1 22.15 22.71 5.44
N SER A 2 22.93 23.31 4.55
CA SER A 2 23.69 22.61 3.51
C SER A 2 24.77 21.76 4.15
N GLN A 3 24.71 20.44 3.98
CA GLN A 3 25.78 19.55 4.38
C GLN A 3 26.99 19.81 3.48
N SER A 4 28.09 20.25 4.09
CA SER A 4 29.40 20.27 3.44
C SER A 4 29.82 18.82 3.13
N PRO A 5 30.33 18.51 1.93
CA PRO A 5 30.82 17.17 1.63
C PRO A 5 32.03 16.86 2.51
N LEU A 6 32.01 15.72 3.22
CA LEU A 6 33.20 15.23 3.92
C LEU A 6 34.35 15.03 2.91
N PRO A 7 35.60 15.33 3.29
CA PRO A 7 36.75 15.16 2.41
C PRO A 7 36.89 13.69 2.07
N THR A 8 36.63 13.35 0.82
CA THR A 8 36.85 12.02 0.27
C THR A 8 38.35 11.80 0.24
N THR A 9 38.87 10.91 1.09
CA THR A 9 40.30 10.53 1.07
C THR A 9 40.59 9.94 -0.30
N SER A 10 41.30 10.71 -1.13
CA SER A 10 41.53 10.40 -2.55
C SER A 10 42.33 9.11 -2.72
N SER A 11 41.94 8.28 -3.70
CA SER A 11 42.66 7.08 -4.15
C SER A 11 44.15 7.33 -4.41
N SER A 12 44.51 8.55 -4.84
CA SER A 12 45.91 8.95 -5.08
C SER A 12 46.81 8.88 -3.83
N ASN A 13 46.26 9.06 -2.63
CA ASN A 13 47.05 8.97 -1.40
C ASN A 13 47.43 7.51 -1.10
N PHE A 14 46.52 6.56 -1.33
CA PHE A 14 46.77 5.15 -1.07
C PHE A 14 47.83 4.54 -2.01
N ASP A 15 47.83 4.94 -3.30
CA ASP A 15 48.87 4.52 -4.25
C ASP A 15 50.27 4.94 -3.77
N SER A 16 50.42 6.20 -3.35
CA SER A 16 51.70 6.72 -2.86
C SER A 16 52.22 5.96 -1.62
N ILE A 17 51.29 5.60 -0.73
CA ILE A 17 51.56 4.86 0.51
C ILE A 17 52.09 3.46 0.17
N PHE A 18 51.38 2.71 -0.68
CA PHE A 18 51.79 1.35 -1.06
C PHE A 18 53.09 1.33 -1.87
N ARG A 19 53.27 2.26 -2.82
CA ARG A 19 54.56 2.37 -3.56
C ARG A 19 55.74 2.62 -2.65
N THR A 20 55.55 3.48 -1.63
CA THR A 20 56.57 3.76 -0.62
C THR A 20 56.89 2.51 0.19
N ALA A 21 55.86 1.78 0.62
CA ALA A 21 56.00 0.53 1.34
C ALA A 21 56.76 -0.54 0.53
N PHE A 22 56.44 -0.70 -0.77
CA PHE A 22 57.12 -1.67 -1.64
C PHE A 22 58.60 -1.33 -1.85
N LYS A 23 58.94 -0.05 -2.02
CA LYS A 23 60.34 0.42 -2.08
C LYS A 23 61.08 0.12 -0.79
N ALA A 24 60.45 0.38 0.36
CA ALA A 24 61.03 0.09 1.67
C ALA A 24 61.25 -1.40 1.88
N TYR A 25 60.29 -2.24 1.47
CA TYR A 25 60.42 -3.70 1.47
C TYR A 25 61.65 -4.14 0.67
N LYS A 26 61.75 -3.72 -0.60
CA LYS A 26 62.87 -4.06 -1.49
C LYS A 26 64.22 -3.64 -0.91
N LYS A 27 64.31 -2.44 -0.34
CA LYS A 27 65.52 -1.94 0.31
C LYS A 27 65.93 -2.81 1.51
N ARG A 28 64.97 -3.34 2.28
CA ARG A 28 65.23 -4.15 3.47
C ARG A 28 65.57 -5.61 3.14
N THR A 29 64.86 -6.23 2.22
CA THR A 29 64.98 -7.67 1.91
C THR A 29 65.92 -7.96 0.75
N GLY A 30 66.30 -6.93 -0.02
CA GLY A 30 67.02 -7.06 -1.29
C GLY A 30 66.18 -7.67 -2.42
N HIS A 31 64.90 -7.98 -2.18
CA HIS A 31 64.02 -8.64 -3.14
C HIS A 31 62.91 -7.70 -3.56
N ASP A 32 62.71 -7.57 -4.87
CA ASP A 32 61.54 -6.89 -5.40
C ASP A 32 60.32 -7.81 -5.33
N ILE A 33 59.48 -7.57 -4.35
CA ILE A 33 58.25 -8.34 -4.11
C ILE A 33 57.28 -8.30 -5.30
N THR A 34 57.32 -7.23 -6.09
CA THR A 34 56.45 -7.06 -7.27
C THR A 34 56.95 -7.82 -8.49
N SER A 35 58.23 -8.16 -8.53
CA SER A 35 58.86 -8.96 -9.59
C SER A 35 58.95 -10.45 -9.23
N HIS A 36 58.47 -10.85 -8.06
CA HIS A 36 58.55 -12.24 -7.61
C HIS A 36 57.63 -13.15 -8.45
N PRO A 37 58.03 -14.40 -8.77
CA PRO A 37 57.18 -15.34 -9.52
C PRO A 37 55.79 -15.53 -8.90
N LEU A 38 55.69 -15.55 -7.57
CA LEU A 38 54.40 -15.61 -6.87
C LEU A 38 53.52 -14.39 -7.10
N ALA A 39 54.09 -13.19 -7.18
CA ALA A 39 53.32 -12.00 -7.51
C ALA A 39 52.70 -12.13 -8.91
N THR A 40 53.45 -12.72 -9.85
CA THR A 40 52.97 -12.99 -11.22
C THR A 40 51.86 -14.05 -11.24
N GLN A 41 51.99 -15.14 -10.47
CA GLN A 41 50.95 -16.16 -10.34
C GLN A 41 49.67 -15.58 -9.70
N LEU A 42 49.82 -14.89 -8.57
CA LEU A 42 48.71 -14.24 -7.85
C LEU A 42 48.00 -13.16 -8.68
N LYS A 43 48.67 -12.57 -9.67
CA LYS A 43 48.06 -11.60 -10.59
C LYS A 43 46.84 -12.18 -11.28
N THR A 44 46.91 -13.44 -11.69
CA THR A 44 45.86 -14.16 -12.42
C THR A 44 44.75 -14.71 -11.54
N CYS A 45 44.86 -14.58 -10.22
CA CYS A 45 43.84 -15.05 -9.29
C CYS A 45 42.73 -14.01 -9.14
N ASP A 46 41.51 -14.42 -9.45
CA ASP A 46 40.31 -13.56 -9.46
C ASP A 46 39.27 -14.02 -8.41
N SER A 47 39.69 -14.83 -7.43
CA SER A 47 38.85 -15.24 -6.31
C SER A 47 39.70 -15.55 -5.06
N PRO A 48 39.11 -15.47 -3.85
CA PRO A 48 39.77 -15.90 -2.61
C PRO A 48 40.26 -17.34 -2.69
N ASP A 49 39.46 -18.25 -3.25
CA ASP A 49 39.81 -19.67 -3.39
C ASP A 49 41.02 -19.88 -4.30
N ALA A 50 41.12 -19.13 -5.41
CA ALA A 50 42.27 -19.20 -6.30
C ALA A 50 43.55 -18.70 -5.62
N ILE A 51 43.46 -17.63 -4.82
CA ILE A 51 44.58 -17.13 -4.02
C ILE A 51 44.98 -18.16 -2.96
N LEU A 52 44.01 -18.71 -2.23
CA LEU A 52 44.25 -19.75 -1.22
C LEU A 52 44.92 -20.98 -1.81
N ALA A 53 44.51 -21.43 -3.01
CA ALA A 53 45.15 -22.56 -3.68
C ALA A 53 46.64 -22.31 -3.97
N VAL A 54 46.99 -21.12 -4.49
CA VAL A 54 48.39 -20.74 -4.75
C VAL A 54 49.19 -20.66 -3.46
N LEU A 55 48.62 -20.07 -2.40
CA LEU A 55 49.31 -19.92 -1.11
C LEU A 55 49.46 -21.25 -0.37
N ARG A 56 48.46 -22.12 -0.39
CA ARG A 56 48.54 -23.47 0.18
C ARG A 56 49.59 -24.30 -0.55
N ALA A 57 49.67 -24.23 -1.88
CA ALA A 57 50.75 -24.90 -2.61
C ALA A 57 52.15 -24.43 -2.18
N GLN A 58 52.32 -23.15 -1.83
CA GLN A 58 53.57 -22.64 -1.26
C GLN A 58 53.84 -23.12 0.16
N VAL A 59 52.79 -23.29 0.98
CA VAL A 59 52.89 -23.87 2.32
C VAL A 59 53.21 -25.37 2.23
N ASP A 60 52.59 -26.12 1.33
CA ASP A 60 52.82 -27.56 1.14
C ASP A 60 54.26 -27.85 0.67
N GLU A 61 54.82 -27.00 -0.20
CA GLU A 61 56.23 -27.07 -0.60
C GLU A 61 57.19 -26.73 0.56
N PHE A 62 56.74 -25.89 1.50
CA PHE A 62 57.47 -25.52 2.71
C PHE A 62 57.40 -26.62 3.80
N ASP A 63 56.25 -27.29 3.95
CA ASP A 63 55.97 -28.27 5.01
C ASP A 63 56.40 -29.72 4.69
N GLN A 64 57.09 -29.98 3.58
CA GLN A 64 57.57 -31.34 3.19
C GLN A 64 58.39 -32.08 4.27
N SER A 65 58.78 -31.42 5.37
CA SER A 65 59.47 -32.03 6.50
C SER A 65 58.61 -32.34 7.75
N ARG A 66 57.41 -31.75 7.95
CA ARG A 66 56.57 -32.02 9.15
C ARG A 66 55.08 -31.76 8.90
N ARG A 67 54.26 -32.73 9.36
CA ARG A 67 52.78 -32.81 9.36
C ARG A 67 52.03 -31.48 9.41
N ASP A 68 51.10 -31.30 8.46
CA ASP A 68 49.85 -30.53 8.53
C ASP A 68 49.76 -29.52 9.68
N ASP A 69 50.45 -28.38 9.56
CA ASP A 69 50.24 -27.31 10.52
C ASP A 69 48.97 -26.54 10.17
N GLU A 70 47.84 -27.03 10.71
CA GLU A 70 46.52 -26.39 10.58
C GLU A 70 46.53 -24.89 10.92
N ARG A 71 47.51 -24.39 11.69
CA ARG A 71 47.60 -23.00 12.13
C ARG A 71 47.86 -22.04 10.96
N LEU A 72 48.76 -22.39 10.04
CA LEU A 72 49.03 -21.56 8.85
C LEU A 72 47.79 -21.48 7.95
N THR A 73 47.08 -22.60 7.81
CA THR A 73 45.83 -22.66 7.04
C THR A 73 44.71 -21.85 7.72
N LYS A 74 44.61 -21.91 9.05
CA LYS A 74 43.68 -21.09 9.86
C LYS A 74 43.97 -19.59 9.74
N TRP A 75 45.24 -19.20 9.61
CA TRP A 75 45.64 -17.82 9.34
C TRP A 75 45.32 -17.36 7.91
N LEU A 76 45.57 -18.22 6.92
CA LEU A 76 45.41 -17.88 5.50
C LEU A 76 43.97 -17.53 5.13
N ASN A 77 42.97 -18.28 5.61
CA ASN A 77 41.57 -18.08 5.24
C ASN A 77 41.04 -16.66 5.55
N PRO A 78 41.01 -16.18 6.80
CA PRO A 78 40.52 -14.84 7.13
C PRO A 78 41.39 -13.75 6.49
N THR A 79 42.70 -13.97 6.38
CA THR A 79 43.62 -13.01 5.75
C THR A 79 43.33 -12.86 4.25
N VAL A 80 43.08 -13.98 3.54
CA VAL A 80 42.71 -13.96 2.12
C VAL A 80 41.37 -13.30 1.90
N ASN A 81 40.34 -13.68 2.65
CA ASN A 81 39.00 -13.11 2.53
C ASN A 81 39.00 -11.60 2.74
N VAL A 82 39.64 -11.13 3.81
CA VAL A 82 39.74 -9.71 4.11
C VAL A 82 40.48 -8.97 3.02
N LEU A 83 41.74 -9.32 2.75
CA LEU A 83 42.53 -8.58 1.78
C LEU A 83 41.90 -8.63 0.37
N TYR A 84 41.22 -9.72 0.01
CA TYR A 84 40.45 -9.81 -1.22
C TYR A 84 39.22 -8.89 -1.21
N ALA A 85 38.41 -8.89 -0.14
CA ALA A 85 37.25 -8.00 -0.02
C ALA A 85 37.64 -6.52 -0.12
N PHE A 86 38.78 -6.14 0.47
CA PHE A 86 39.32 -4.79 0.39
C PHE A 86 40.10 -4.52 -0.91
N SER A 87 40.35 -5.53 -1.74
CA SER A 87 41.13 -5.37 -2.96
C SER A 87 40.40 -4.52 -4.02
N ALA A 88 39.07 -4.59 -4.08
CA ALA A 88 38.26 -3.78 -4.99
C ALA A 88 38.25 -2.30 -4.57
N THR A 89 38.11 -2.03 -3.27
CA THR A 89 38.16 -0.68 -2.70
C THR A 89 39.54 -0.04 -2.82
N LEU A 90 40.60 -0.84 -2.89
CA LEU A 90 42.00 -0.37 -2.85
C LEU A 90 42.77 -0.57 -4.17
N GLY A 91 42.19 -1.18 -5.21
CA GLY A 91 42.98 -1.76 -6.31
C GLY A 91 42.57 -1.38 -7.73
N GLU A 92 41.28 -1.23 -8.04
CA GLU A 92 40.85 -1.07 -9.45
C GLU A 92 40.88 0.38 -9.94
N GLY A 93 40.90 1.37 -9.04
CA GLY A 93 40.94 2.80 -9.37
C GLY A 93 42.29 3.50 -9.19
N VAL A 94 43.37 2.77 -8.89
CA VAL A 94 44.58 3.36 -8.26
C VAL A 94 45.87 3.24 -9.09
N GLY A 95 45.83 2.68 -10.30
CA GLY A 95 46.98 2.69 -11.24
C GLY A 95 48.19 1.84 -10.82
N LEU A 96 48.04 0.93 -9.85
CA LEU A 96 49.06 -0.06 -9.51
C LEU A 96 49.00 -1.24 -10.49
N VAL A 97 50.16 -1.78 -10.86
CA VAL A 97 50.27 -2.98 -11.71
C VAL A 97 49.76 -4.24 -10.99
N PHE A 98 49.68 -4.18 -9.66
CA PHE A 98 49.21 -5.24 -8.76
C PHE A 98 48.31 -4.65 -7.68
N SER A 99 47.20 -5.33 -7.35
CA SER A 99 46.40 -4.98 -6.17
C SER A 99 47.27 -5.07 -4.89
N PRO A 100 47.21 -4.09 -3.97
CA PRO A 100 47.98 -4.12 -2.72
C PRO A 100 47.83 -5.43 -1.93
N ALA A 101 46.65 -6.03 -1.95
CA ALA A 101 46.36 -7.34 -1.34
C ALA A 101 47.25 -8.45 -1.92
N LYS A 102 47.35 -8.52 -3.25
CA LYS A 102 48.16 -9.52 -3.97
C LYS A 102 49.66 -9.37 -3.66
N VAL A 103 50.13 -8.15 -3.41
CA VAL A 103 51.53 -7.91 -3.02
C VAL A 103 51.81 -8.38 -1.60
N ILE A 104 50.87 -8.23 -0.66
CA ILE A 104 51.03 -8.76 0.70
C ILE A 104 51.17 -10.29 0.68
N PHE A 105 50.35 -10.97 -0.13
CA PHE A 105 50.46 -12.43 -0.34
C PHE A 105 51.79 -12.85 -0.97
N ALA A 106 52.30 -12.09 -1.94
CA ALA A 106 53.64 -12.34 -2.48
C ALA A 106 54.72 -12.17 -1.39
N GLY A 107 54.57 -11.22 -0.48
CA GLY A 107 55.47 -10.99 0.65
C GLY A 107 55.46 -12.11 1.67
N PHE A 108 54.28 -12.67 1.94
CA PHE A 108 54.12 -13.89 2.71
C PHE A 108 54.88 -15.06 2.07
N GLY A 109 54.73 -15.28 0.76
CA GLY A 109 55.46 -16.33 0.06
C GLY A 109 56.99 -16.15 0.10
N VAL A 110 57.48 -14.92 -0.09
CA VAL A 110 58.92 -14.61 0.04
C VAL A 110 59.43 -14.88 1.45
N LEU A 111 58.61 -14.63 2.47
CA LEU A 111 58.94 -14.91 3.87
C LEU A 111 59.03 -16.41 4.13
N LEU A 112 58.06 -17.21 3.66
CA LEU A 112 58.09 -18.67 3.77
C LEU A 112 59.31 -19.28 3.07
N LEU A 113 59.63 -18.81 1.86
CA LEU A 113 60.81 -19.27 1.13
C LEU A 113 62.11 -18.98 1.88
N ALA A 114 62.20 -17.83 2.55
CA ALA A 114 63.38 -17.49 3.35
C ALA A 114 63.57 -18.43 4.57
N SER A 115 62.49 -18.98 5.12
CA SER A 115 62.51 -19.86 6.29
C SER A 115 62.69 -21.35 5.99
N ARG A 116 62.52 -21.78 4.74
CA ARG A 116 62.37 -23.20 4.35
C ARG A 116 63.42 -24.13 4.97
N ASP A 117 64.69 -23.73 4.93
CA ASP A 117 65.79 -24.60 5.35
C ASP A 117 66.20 -24.40 6.83
N ILE A 118 65.43 -23.63 7.62
CA ILE A 118 65.79 -23.24 8.99
C ILE A 118 64.67 -23.58 9.97
N ALA A 119 64.75 -24.74 10.63
CA ALA A 119 63.72 -25.20 11.58
C ALA A 119 63.37 -24.19 12.69
N ALA A 120 64.35 -23.46 13.24
CA ALA A 120 64.11 -22.44 14.26
C ALA A 120 63.33 -21.21 13.73
N SER A 121 63.30 -20.99 12.42
CA SER A 121 62.52 -19.90 11.80
C SER A 121 61.04 -20.24 11.70
N HIS A 122 60.64 -21.51 11.82
CA HIS A 122 59.25 -21.94 11.67
C HIS A 122 58.40 -21.50 12.86
N GLU A 123 58.86 -21.79 14.10
CA GLU A 123 58.20 -21.36 15.34
C GLU A 123 58.02 -19.84 15.43
N VAL A 124 59.03 -19.11 14.96
CA VAL A 124 59.04 -17.65 14.89
C VAL A 124 57.97 -17.13 13.93
N LEU A 125 57.79 -17.79 12.79
CA LEU A 125 56.79 -17.40 11.80
C LEU A 125 55.38 -17.65 12.29
N ILE A 126 55.16 -18.79 12.96
CA ILE A 126 53.87 -19.12 13.57
C ILE A 126 53.48 -18.04 14.59
N ASP A 127 54.37 -17.62 15.50
CA ASP A 127 54.07 -16.54 16.47
C ASP A 127 53.72 -15.21 15.79
N ILE A 128 54.42 -14.86 14.70
CA ILE A 128 54.12 -13.65 13.92
C ILE A 128 52.74 -13.76 13.25
N PHE A 129 52.42 -14.91 12.66
CA PHE A 129 51.15 -15.13 11.98
C PHE A 129 49.98 -15.15 12.96
N GLU A 130 50.10 -15.81 14.11
CA GLU A 130 49.05 -15.82 15.15
C GLU A 130 48.71 -14.39 15.63
N ARG A 131 49.71 -13.52 15.79
CA ARG A 131 49.48 -12.10 16.16
C ARG A 131 48.76 -11.32 15.06
N ILE A 132 49.11 -11.58 13.81
CA ILE A 132 48.46 -10.96 12.64
C ILE A 132 47.05 -11.54 12.43
N GLU A 133 46.82 -12.81 12.76
CA GLU A 133 45.54 -13.53 12.60
C GLU A 133 44.39 -12.86 13.33
N ASN A 134 44.60 -12.55 14.61
CA ASN A 134 43.57 -12.00 15.49
C ASN A 134 43.03 -10.68 14.94
N PHE A 135 43.89 -9.92 14.27
CA PHE A 135 43.49 -8.72 13.58
C PHE A 135 42.62 -9.01 12.35
N PHE A 136 43.08 -9.88 11.44
CA PHE A 136 42.33 -10.16 10.21
C PHE A 136 40.98 -10.82 10.49
N LYS A 137 40.87 -11.71 11.48
CA LYS A 137 39.58 -12.27 11.92
C LYS A 137 38.57 -11.20 12.33
N ARG A 138 39.04 -10.17 13.04
CA ARG A 138 38.19 -9.05 13.41
C ARG A 138 37.78 -8.23 12.19
N LEU A 139 38.73 -7.98 11.29
CA LEU A 139 38.49 -7.20 10.08
C LEU A 139 37.53 -7.91 9.10
N GLU A 140 37.50 -9.25 9.12
CA GLU A 140 36.57 -10.07 8.33
C GLU A 140 35.11 -9.72 8.63
N ALA A 141 34.77 -9.51 9.91
CA ALA A 141 33.42 -9.09 10.32
C ALA A 141 32.98 -7.74 9.73
N TYR A 142 33.93 -6.89 9.28
CA TYR A 142 33.64 -5.59 8.69
C TYR A 142 33.53 -5.62 7.15
N THR A 143 33.79 -6.77 6.52
CA THR A 143 33.67 -6.90 5.05
C THR A 143 32.21 -6.86 4.58
N GLU A 144 31.26 -7.19 5.46
CA GLU A 144 29.82 -7.19 5.17
C GLU A 144 29.14 -5.83 5.41
N VAL A 145 29.86 -4.86 5.98
CA VAL A 145 29.31 -3.55 6.36
C VAL A 145 29.88 -2.45 5.45
N PRO A 146 29.08 -1.46 5.01
CA PRO A 146 29.58 -0.31 4.27
C PRO A 146 30.67 0.43 5.07
N GLN A 147 31.85 0.58 4.46
CA GLN A 147 33.02 1.13 5.13
C GLN A 147 33.03 2.67 5.09
N THR A 148 33.44 3.28 6.19
CA THR A 148 33.72 4.73 6.21
C THR A 148 35.12 5.01 5.68
N ALA A 149 35.34 6.20 5.13
CA ALA A 149 36.66 6.61 4.62
C ALA A 149 37.76 6.57 5.70
N ALA A 150 37.42 6.82 6.96
CA ALA A 150 38.34 6.71 8.09
C ALA A 150 38.72 5.25 8.37
N MET A 151 37.77 4.32 8.27
CA MET A 151 38.02 2.88 8.43
C MET A 151 38.93 2.37 7.31
N THR A 152 38.67 2.78 6.07
CA THR A 152 39.55 2.45 4.92
C THR A 152 40.99 2.94 5.13
N ASP A 153 41.19 4.15 5.65
CA ASP A 153 42.54 4.69 5.93
C ASP A 153 43.32 3.85 6.95
N VAL A 154 42.66 3.41 8.03
CA VAL A 154 43.32 2.55 9.04
C VAL A 154 43.63 1.17 8.48
N ILE A 155 42.74 0.59 7.67
CA ILE A 155 42.97 -0.71 7.01
C ILE A 155 44.18 -0.65 6.07
N VAL A 156 44.32 0.44 5.31
CA VAL A 156 45.49 0.68 4.44
C VAL A 156 46.77 0.75 5.26
N LYS A 157 46.77 1.50 6.39
CA LYS A 157 47.93 1.60 7.29
C LYS A 157 48.31 0.24 7.87
N ILE A 158 47.33 -0.60 8.19
CA ILE A 158 47.56 -1.95 8.72
C ILE A 158 48.15 -2.87 7.66
N MET A 159 47.62 -2.85 6.44
CA MET A 159 48.17 -3.59 5.30
C MET A 159 49.64 -3.26 5.03
N VAL A 160 50.01 -1.98 5.15
CA VAL A 160 51.41 -1.53 5.04
C VAL A 160 52.27 -2.02 6.20
N GLU A 161 51.74 -2.01 7.42
CA GLU A 161 52.49 -2.45 8.59
C GLU A 161 52.73 -3.98 8.57
N VAL A 162 51.75 -4.77 8.14
CA VAL A 162 51.91 -6.22 7.90
C VAL A 162 53.04 -6.47 6.90
N LEU A 163 53.11 -5.68 5.82
CA LEU A 163 54.19 -5.80 4.85
C LEU A 163 55.57 -5.42 5.44
N SER A 164 55.61 -4.42 6.33
CA SER A 164 56.81 -4.03 7.07
C SER A 164 57.29 -5.17 7.99
N ILE A 165 56.37 -5.83 8.70
CA ILE A 165 56.65 -7.00 9.54
C ILE A 165 57.25 -8.13 8.69
N PHE A 166 56.65 -8.44 7.53
CA PHE A 166 57.19 -9.46 6.62
C PHE A 166 58.59 -9.09 6.11
N ALA A 167 58.86 -7.81 5.80
CA ALA A 167 60.18 -7.35 5.39
C ALA A 167 61.24 -7.57 6.48
N ILE A 168 60.90 -7.21 7.71
CA ILE A 168 61.79 -7.37 8.88
C ILE A 168 62.08 -8.85 9.09
N ALA A 169 61.04 -9.68 9.19
CA ALA A 169 61.17 -11.11 9.42
C ALA A 169 62.02 -11.79 8.33
N THR A 170 61.77 -11.47 7.05
CA THR A 170 62.50 -12.03 5.90
C THR A 170 63.99 -11.71 5.98
N LYS A 171 64.34 -10.44 6.24
CA LYS A 171 65.73 -9.99 6.36
C LYS A 171 66.45 -10.75 7.48
N GLU A 172 65.79 -10.88 8.62
CA GLU A 172 66.37 -11.47 9.82
C GLU A 172 66.60 -12.98 9.71
N ILE A 173 65.68 -13.68 9.05
CA ILE A 173 65.82 -15.10 8.75
C ILE A 173 67.01 -15.33 7.80
N LYS A 174 67.12 -14.53 6.72
CA LYS A 174 68.21 -14.64 5.72
C LYS A 174 69.60 -14.41 6.30
N GLN A 175 69.73 -13.60 7.35
CA GLN A 175 71.02 -13.34 7.99
C GLN A 175 71.50 -14.49 8.90
N GLY A 176 70.80 -15.65 8.93
CA GLY A 176 71.19 -16.83 9.69
C GLY A 176 70.97 -16.71 11.19
N PHE A 177 70.19 -15.71 11.62
CA PHE A 177 70.02 -15.39 13.03
C PHE A 177 68.87 -16.12 13.71
N ALA A 178 68.11 -17.02 13.06
CA ALA A 178 66.89 -17.65 13.61
C ALA A 178 67.02 -18.19 15.05
N LYS A 179 68.13 -18.86 15.38
CA LYS A 179 68.39 -19.41 16.72
C LYS A 179 68.70 -18.33 17.78
N LYS A 180 69.32 -17.22 17.37
CA LYS A 180 69.51 -16.00 18.19
C LYS A 180 68.25 -15.13 18.20
N PHE A 181 67.43 -15.20 17.16
CA PHE A 181 66.21 -14.44 16.96
C PHE A 181 65.13 -14.89 17.94
N LEU A 182 64.93 -16.20 18.13
CA LEU A 182 64.09 -16.74 19.21
C LEU A 182 64.52 -16.25 20.60
N LYS A 183 65.83 -16.23 20.87
CA LYS A 183 66.39 -15.74 22.15
C LYS A 183 66.35 -14.22 22.30
N LYS A 184 66.20 -13.45 21.21
CA LYS A 184 66.18 -11.98 21.14
C LYS A 184 64.85 -11.40 20.67
N LEU A 185 63.82 -12.22 20.46
CA LEU A 185 62.48 -11.77 20.09
C LEU A 185 61.89 -10.91 21.22
N ALA A 186 62.36 -11.11 22.45
CA ALA A 186 62.16 -10.24 23.61
C ALA A 186 63.11 -9.02 23.70
N GLY A 187 63.86 -8.67 22.64
CA GLY A 187 64.90 -7.63 22.72
C GLY A 187 65.27 -6.92 21.42
N ARG A 188 64.47 -7.05 20.35
CA ARG A 188 64.66 -6.32 19.09
C ARG A 188 63.56 -5.28 18.87
N ARG A 189 63.93 -4.02 19.12
CA ARG A 189 63.07 -2.84 18.96
C ARG A 189 62.33 -2.81 17.63
N ASP A 190 63.01 -2.97 16.49
CA ASP A 190 62.36 -2.77 15.17
C ASP A 190 61.15 -3.68 14.87
N LEU A 191 61.17 -4.96 15.27
CA LEU A 191 60.03 -5.87 15.04
C LEU A 191 58.95 -5.67 16.11
N GLU A 192 59.36 -5.50 17.35
CA GLU A 192 58.47 -5.24 18.47
C GLU A 192 57.72 -3.92 18.27
N ASP A 193 58.41 -2.88 17.80
CA ASP A 193 57.83 -1.58 17.43
C ASP A 193 56.80 -1.72 16.31
N ALA A 194 57.07 -2.56 15.29
CA ALA A 194 56.13 -2.82 14.20
C ALA A 194 54.88 -3.59 14.67
N LEU A 195 55.06 -4.60 15.53
CA LEU A 195 53.96 -5.35 16.15
C LEU A 195 53.14 -4.48 17.11
N LEU A 196 53.79 -3.67 17.95
CA LEU A 196 53.13 -2.70 18.83
C LEU A 196 52.35 -1.66 18.02
N LYS A 197 52.89 -1.23 16.87
CA LYS A 197 52.20 -0.31 15.97
C LYS A 197 50.98 -0.96 15.32
N LEU A 198 51.06 -2.24 14.94
CA LEU A 198 49.92 -3.01 14.45
C LEU A 198 48.83 -3.13 15.52
N ASP A 199 49.18 -3.43 16.77
CA ASP A 199 48.25 -3.47 17.91
C ASP A 199 47.56 -2.12 18.13
N ARG A 200 48.33 -1.02 18.05
CA ARG A 200 47.79 0.34 18.18
C ARG A 200 46.80 0.66 17.07
N LEU A 201 47.13 0.35 15.81
CA LEU A 201 46.23 0.56 14.68
C LEU A 201 44.95 -0.28 14.81
N THR A 202 45.07 -1.50 15.33
CA THR A 202 43.93 -2.37 15.65
C THR A 202 43.02 -1.78 16.72
N GLN A 203 43.60 -1.13 17.74
CA GLN A 203 42.81 -0.44 18.76
C GLN A 203 42.15 0.84 18.24
N GLU A 204 42.82 1.57 17.34
CA GLU A 204 42.24 2.75 16.68
C GLU A 204 41.05 2.36 15.78
N GLU A 205 41.17 1.27 15.02
CA GLU A 205 40.07 0.63 14.29
C GLU A 205 38.88 0.36 15.22
N ALA A 206 39.12 -0.31 16.34
CA ALA A 206 38.10 -0.64 17.32
C ALA A 206 37.29 0.58 17.79
N ARG A 207 38.00 1.68 18.07
CA ARG A 207 37.39 2.91 18.55
C ARG A 207 36.58 3.58 17.44
N MET A 208 37.03 3.52 16.19
CA MET A 208 36.28 4.04 15.06
C MET A 208 35.00 3.23 14.79
N ALA A 209 35.07 1.89 14.85
CA ALA A 209 33.89 1.05 14.74
C ALA A 209 32.84 1.40 15.81
N THR A 210 33.27 1.58 17.06
CA THR A 210 32.38 2.02 18.16
C THR A 210 31.78 3.40 17.90
N ALA A 211 32.56 4.36 17.38
CA ALA A 211 32.05 5.69 17.05
C ALA A 211 31.00 5.65 15.92
N GLU A 212 31.19 4.78 14.92
CA GLU A 212 30.22 4.62 13.84
C GLU A 212 28.94 3.92 14.32
N VAL A 213 29.05 2.93 15.19
CA VAL A 213 27.88 2.33 15.88
C VAL A 213 27.10 3.39 16.63
N LEU A 214 27.78 4.30 17.36
CA LEU A 214 27.10 5.38 18.08
C LEU A 214 26.40 6.35 17.12
N ARG A 215 27.05 6.72 16.01
CA ARG A 215 26.46 7.57 14.97
C ARG A 215 25.19 6.96 14.36
N VAL A 216 25.25 5.68 13.99
CA VAL A 216 24.11 4.94 13.45
C VAL A 216 23.00 4.83 14.49
N THR A 217 23.35 4.50 15.74
CA THR A 217 22.39 4.42 16.85
C THR A 217 21.65 5.74 17.06
N HIS A 218 22.34 6.88 17.05
CA HIS A 218 21.68 8.19 17.13
C HIS A 218 20.79 8.47 15.91
N GLY A 219 21.23 8.11 14.70
CA GLY A 219 20.39 8.25 13.50
C GLY A 219 19.13 7.39 13.54
N VAL A 220 19.20 6.21 14.16
CA VAL A 220 18.04 5.35 14.40
C VAL A 220 17.12 5.98 15.44
N ASP A 221 17.66 6.49 16.55
CA ASP A 221 16.87 7.18 17.59
C ASP A 221 16.07 8.36 17.02
N ASP A 222 16.68 9.18 16.17
CA ASP A 222 15.99 10.30 15.49
C ASP A 222 14.87 9.82 14.55
N LYS A 223 15.11 8.75 13.79
CA LYS A 223 14.07 8.14 12.95
C LYS A 223 12.92 7.57 13.78
N VAL A 224 13.23 6.92 14.91
CA VAL A 224 12.24 6.36 15.84
C VAL A 224 11.38 7.47 16.45
N LYS A 225 11.97 8.60 16.84
CA LYS A 225 11.20 9.80 17.25
C LYS A 225 10.29 10.31 16.14
N GLY A 226 10.80 10.35 14.90
CA GLY A 226 10.00 10.70 13.71
C GLY A 226 8.77 9.81 13.55
N VAL A 227 8.93 8.49 13.67
CA VAL A 227 7.82 7.53 13.64
C VAL A 227 6.85 7.77 14.79
N GLY A 228 7.35 8.07 16.00
CA GLY A 228 6.52 8.44 17.15
C GLY A 228 5.55 9.60 16.86
N PHE A 229 6.04 10.68 16.23
CA PHE A 229 5.19 11.80 15.81
C PHE A 229 4.17 11.42 14.73
N GLN A 230 4.55 10.57 13.78
CA GLN A 230 3.61 10.08 12.76
C GLN A 230 2.48 9.24 13.37
N VAL A 231 2.81 8.35 14.30
CA VAL A 231 1.83 7.53 15.03
C VAL A 231 0.87 8.41 15.82
N GLU A 232 1.35 9.46 16.49
CA GLU A 232 0.49 10.41 17.19
C GLU A 232 -0.46 11.14 16.23
N GLY A 233 0.03 11.54 15.05
CA GLY A 233 -0.80 12.14 14.00
C GLY A 233 -1.89 11.20 13.50
N VAL A 234 -1.56 9.93 13.26
CA VAL A 234 -2.54 8.90 12.88
C VAL A 234 -3.57 8.71 13.98
N ASN A 235 -3.17 8.67 15.25
CA ASN A 235 -4.09 8.51 16.37
C ASN A 235 -5.12 9.65 16.45
N LYS A 236 -4.71 10.91 16.23
CA LYS A 236 -5.63 12.04 16.13
C LYS A 236 -6.59 11.89 14.95
N GLY A 237 -6.09 11.47 13.79
CA GLY A 237 -6.94 11.22 12.61
C GLY A 237 -7.99 10.12 12.85
N VAL A 238 -7.64 9.07 13.60
CA VAL A 238 -8.60 8.02 13.99
C VAL A 238 -9.68 8.56 14.91
N GLN A 239 -9.33 9.39 15.90
CA GLN A 239 -10.31 10.03 16.80
C GLN A 239 -11.29 10.94 16.04
N ASP A 240 -10.80 11.70 15.05
CA ASP A 240 -11.66 12.54 14.21
C ASP A 240 -12.64 11.71 13.37
N VAL A 241 -12.21 10.54 12.89
CA VAL A 241 -13.08 9.61 12.15
C VAL A 241 -14.13 9.02 13.08
N ASP A 242 -13.75 8.63 14.29
CA ASP A 242 -14.66 8.08 15.30
C ASP A 242 -15.81 9.05 15.59
N GLY A 243 -15.50 10.33 15.86
CA GLY A 243 -16.53 11.36 16.06
C GLY A 243 -17.42 11.61 14.85
N LYS A 244 -16.92 11.41 13.61
CA LYS A 244 -17.76 11.47 12.41
C LYS A 244 -18.70 10.27 12.30
N VAL A 245 -18.25 9.08 12.69
CA VAL A 245 -19.08 7.87 12.70
C VAL A 245 -20.22 8.02 13.70
N GLU A 246 -19.93 8.52 14.91
CA GLU A 246 -20.97 8.84 15.91
C GLU A 246 -22.02 9.82 15.34
N GLY A 247 -21.57 10.89 14.66
CA GLY A 247 -22.49 11.83 14.02
C GLY A 247 -23.30 11.24 12.86
N VAL A 248 -22.78 10.22 12.16
CA VAL A 248 -23.55 9.47 11.15
C VAL A 248 -24.59 8.58 11.82
N ASP A 249 -24.25 7.91 12.93
CA ASP A 249 -25.17 7.05 13.66
C ASP A 249 -26.37 7.85 14.20
N GLU A 250 -26.16 9.04 14.75
CA GLU A 250 -27.26 9.93 15.18
C GLU A 250 -28.19 10.31 14.02
N ARG A 251 -27.60 10.60 12.85
CA ARG A 251 -28.39 10.93 11.65
C ARG A 251 -29.20 9.75 11.14
N VAL A 252 -28.63 8.54 11.18
CA VAL A 252 -29.34 7.31 10.80
C VAL A 252 -30.52 7.07 11.73
N GLN A 253 -30.35 7.22 13.05
CA GLN A 253 -31.46 7.15 14.01
C GLN A 253 -32.55 8.17 13.70
N GLY A 254 -32.17 9.41 13.37
CA GLY A 254 -33.14 10.45 12.95
C GLY A 254 -33.92 10.07 11.69
N VAL A 255 -33.27 9.43 10.71
CA VAL A 255 -33.94 8.92 9.52
C VAL A 255 -34.91 7.79 9.86
N ASP A 256 -34.52 6.86 10.74
CA ASP A 256 -35.39 5.74 11.15
C ASP A 256 -36.69 6.25 11.80
N PHE A 257 -36.62 7.24 12.70
CA PHE A 257 -37.81 7.89 13.25
C PHE A 257 -38.64 8.58 12.17
N GLY A 258 -37.98 9.24 11.21
CA GLY A 258 -38.66 9.87 10.07
C GLY A 258 -39.43 8.87 9.22
N VAL A 259 -38.84 7.70 8.94
CA VAL A 259 -39.47 6.61 8.18
C VAL A 259 -40.67 6.04 8.93
N GLN A 260 -40.54 5.78 10.24
CA GLN A 260 -41.67 5.33 11.07
C GLN A 260 -42.86 6.31 11.02
N GLY A 261 -42.58 7.63 11.11
CA GLY A 261 -43.63 8.64 11.00
C GLY A 261 -44.27 8.74 9.61
N VAL A 262 -43.55 8.37 8.54
CA VAL A 262 -44.12 8.25 7.19
C VAL A 262 -45.02 7.01 7.10
N ASP A 263 -44.58 5.87 7.64
CA ASP A 263 -45.35 4.62 7.64
C ASP A 263 -46.71 4.80 8.34
N GLU A 264 -46.75 5.48 9.48
CA GLU A 264 -48.02 5.81 10.18
C GLU A 264 -48.96 6.66 9.32
N LYS A 265 -48.43 7.67 8.62
CA LYS A 265 -49.24 8.52 7.73
C LYS A 265 -49.76 7.76 6.52
N VAL A 266 -48.96 6.85 5.97
CA VAL A 266 -49.39 5.99 4.86
C VAL A 266 -50.55 5.09 5.31
N GLN A 267 -50.48 4.52 6.51
CA GLN A 267 -51.59 3.74 7.08
C GLN A 267 -52.87 4.59 7.24
N ASP A 268 -52.78 5.82 7.75
CA ASP A 268 -53.95 6.73 7.84
C ASP A 268 -54.56 7.02 6.46
N VAL A 269 -53.70 7.27 5.45
CA VAL A 269 -54.15 7.49 4.08
C VAL A 269 -54.86 6.25 3.53
N ASP A 270 -54.34 5.05 3.76
CA ASP A 270 -54.98 3.80 3.34
C ASP A 270 -56.39 3.64 3.94
N PHE A 271 -56.56 3.91 5.25
CA PHE A 271 -57.89 3.89 5.89
C PHE A 271 -58.84 4.92 5.28
N ARG A 272 -58.35 6.13 4.99
CA ARG A 272 -59.16 7.18 4.37
C ARG A 272 -59.58 6.82 2.95
N VAL A 273 -58.70 6.19 2.17
CA VAL A 273 -59.01 5.70 0.83
C VAL A 273 -60.09 4.63 0.89
N GLN A 274 -59.99 3.65 1.80
CA GLN A 274 -61.05 2.65 2.01
C GLN A 274 -62.40 3.30 2.35
N GLY A 275 -62.41 4.29 3.23
CA GLY A 275 -63.64 5.03 3.57
C GLY A 275 -64.20 5.86 2.40
N VAL A 276 -63.35 6.33 1.48
CA VAL A 276 -63.81 6.97 0.23
C VAL A 276 -64.43 5.93 -0.70
N ASP A 277 -63.81 4.76 -0.85
CA ASP A 277 -64.33 3.68 -1.70
C ASP A 277 -65.74 3.23 -1.25
N GLU A 278 -65.97 3.04 0.04
CA GLU A 278 -67.30 2.71 0.59
C GLU A 278 -68.33 3.80 0.29
N ARG A 279 -67.95 5.07 0.42
CA ARG A 279 -68.85 6.20 0.12
C ARG A 279 -69.19 6.28 -1.36
N VAL A 280 -68.24 5.98 -2.24
CA VAL A 280 -68.48 5.92 -3.69
C VAL A 280 -69.46 4.80 -4.02
N GLN A 281 -69.29 3.61 -3.45
CA GLN A 281 -70.25 2.50 -3.62
C GLN A 281 -71.67 2.91 -3.16
N GLY A 282 -71.79 3.57 -2.01
CA GLY A 282 -73.09 4.08 -1.54
C GLY A 282 -73.68 5.20 -2.40
N VAL A 283 -72.84 5.98 -3.11
CA VAL A 283 -73.33 6.93 -4.12
C VAL A 283 -73.86 6.17 -5.33
N ASP A 284 -73.13 5.18 -5.83
CA ASP A 284 -73.54 4.38 -6.99
C ASP A 284 -74.89 3.68 -6.76
N GLU A 285 -75.12 3.11 -5.57
CA GLU A 285 -76.40 2.51 -5.20
C GLU A 285 -77.56 3.52 -5.21
N ARG A 286 -77.33 4.73 -4.67
CA ARG A 286 -78.36 5.80 -4.67
C ARG A 286 -78.65 6.29 -6.08
N VAL A 287 -77.63 6.46 -6.91
CA VAL A 287 -77.80 6.84 -8.32
C VAL A 287 -78.63 5.78 -9.05
N HIS A 288 -78.32 4.49 -8.86
CA HIS A 288 -79.12 3.41 -9.42
C HIS A 288 -80.59 3.46 -8.95
N GLY A 289 -80.83 3.72 -7.66
CA GLY A 289 -82.18 3.88 -7.12
C GLY A 289 -82.93 5.09 -7.71
N VAL A 290 -82.24 6.21 -7.96
CA VAL A 290 -82.80 7.38 -8.64
C VAL A 290 -83.16 7.03 -10.09
N ASP A 291 -82.30 6.31 -10.81
CA ASP A 291 -82.55 5.90 -12.19
C ASP A 291 -83.82 5.02 -12.29
N GLU A 292 -84.01 4.06 -11.39
CA GLU A 292 -85.24 3.25 -11.33
C GLU A 292 -86.47 4.09 -10.99
N GLY A 293 -86.33 5.03 -10.05
CA GLY A 293 -87.40 5.98 -9.70
C GLY A 293 -87.84 6.84 -10.89
N VAL A 294 -86.88 7.36 -11.66
CA VAL A 294 -87.12 8.14 -12.88
C VAL A 294 -87.86 7.30 -13.93
N ARG A 295 -87.45 6.05 -14.16
CA ARG A 295 -88.18 5.13 -15.06
C ARG A 295 -89.63 4.92 -14.62
N GLY A 296 -89.86 4.74 -13.32
CA GLY A 296 -91.22 4.59 -12.78
C GLY A 296 -92.08 5.84 -12.99
N ILE A 297 -91.50 7.03 -12.87
CA ILE A 297 -92.17 8.30 -13.20
C ILE A 297 -92.49 8.35 -14.69
N ASP A 298 -91.55 8.02 -15.56
CA ASP A 298 -91.76 8.01 -17.02
C ASP A 298 -92.94 7.10 -17.43
N GLU A 299 -93.02 5.88 -16.87
CA GLU A 299 -94.18 5.00 -17.08
C GLU A 299 -95.49 5.60 -16.55
N GLY A 300 -95.43 6.25 -15.39
CA GLY A 300 -96.57 6.95 -14.79
C GLY A 300 -97.09 8.07 -15.68
N VAL A 301 -96.20 8.89 -16.23
CA VAL A 301 -96.51 9.97 -17.18
C VAL A 301 -97.17 9.39 -18.44
N GLN A 302 -96.63 8.32 -19.03
CA GLN A 302 -97.24 7.66 -20.19
C GLN A 302 -98.67 7.17 -19.92
N ARG A 303 -98.93 6.61 -18.72
CA ARG A 303 -100.29 6.21 -18.33
C ARG A 303 -101.23 7.40 -18.19
N VAL A 304 -100.76 8.52 -17.65
CA VAL A 304 -101.54 9.76 -17.55
C VAL A 304 -101.85 10.28 -18.95
N ASP A 305 -100.86 10.32 -19.85
CA ASP A 305 -101.06 10.75 -21.24
C ASP A 305 -102.15 9.92 -21.95
N HIS A 306 -102.14 8.58 -21.79
CA HIS A 306 -103.20 7.72 -22.33
C HIS A 306 -104.59 8.02 -21.73
N LYS A 307 -104.67 8.29 -20.41
CA LYS A 307 -105.94 8.67 -19.77
C LYS A 307 -106.44 10.02 -20.26
N VAL A 308 -105.55 10.99 -20.44
CA VAL A 308 -105.87 12.32 -20.97
C VAL A 308 -106.40 12.20 -22.40
N GLN A 309 -105.76 11.41 -23.25
CA GLN A 309 -106.27 11.10 -24.60
C GLN A 309 -107.67 10.48 -24.57
N ALA A 310 -107.90 9.48 -23.70
CA ALA A 310 -109.21 8.85 -23.57
C ALA A 310 -110.29 9.83 -23.05
N VAL A 311 -109.92 10.76 -22.16
CA VAL A 311 -110.84 11.82 -21.71
C VAL A 311 -111.13 12.80 -22.84
N ASP A 312 -110.12 13.22 -23.61
CA ASP A 312 -110.28 14.12 -24.76
C ASP A 312 -111.25 13.52 -25.79
N ASP A 313 -111.12 12.23 -26.09
CA ASP A 313 -112.05 11.52 -27.00
C ASP A 313 -113.48 11.46 -26.46
N ARG A 314 -113.65 11.21 -25.15
CA ARG A 314 -114.97 11.23 -24.51
C ARG A 314 -115.60 12.62 -24.53
N VAL A 315 -114.83 13.68 -24.34
CA VAL A 315 -115.31 15.06 -24.43
C VAL A 315 -115.81 15.35 -25.84
N LYS A 316 -115.05 14.99 -26.89
CA LYS A 316 -115.50 15.12 -28.30
C LYS A 316 -116.81 14.37 -28.55
N GLN A 317 -116.97 13.19 -27.97
CA GLN A 317 -118.22 12.42 -28.09
C GLN A 317 -119.39 13.13 -27.39
N VAL A 318 -119.16 13.69 -26.20
CA VAL A 318 -120.18 14.49 -25.48
C VAL A 318 -120.55 15.73 -26.27
N ASP A 319 -119.57 16.47 -26.80
CA ASP A 319 -119.81 17.64 -27.65
C ASP A 319 -120.68 17.29 -28.86
N HIS A 320 -120.41 16.15 -29.51
CA HIS A 320 -121.24 15.65 -30.61
C HIS A 320 -122.68 15.34 -30.16
N ARG A 321 -122.86 14.67 -29.00
CA ARG A 321 -124.19 14.38 -28.45
C ARG A 321 -124.95 15.65 -28.07
N VAL A 322 -124.27 16.65 -27.50
CA VAL A 322 -124.87 17.96 -27.18
C VAL A 322 -125.29 18.68 -28.45
N ALA A 323 -124.49 18.63 -29.52
CA ALA A 323 -124.88 19.16 -30.82
C ALA A 323 -126.17 18.51 -31.36
N VAL A 324 -126.26 17.18 -31.31
CA VAL A 324 -127.48 16.44 -31.70
C VAL A 324 -128.69 16.87 -30.86
N VAL A 325 -128.55 16.93 -29.54
CA VAL A 325 -129.64 17.37 -28.64
C VAL A 325 -130.06 18.82 -28.93
N ASN A 326 -129.11 19.71 -29.21
CA ASN A 326 -129.44 21.09 -29.59
C ASN A 326 -130.25 21.15 -30.88
N ASP A 327 -129.94 20.32 -31.88
CA ASP A 327 -130.72 20.19 -33.11
C ASP A 327 -132.13 19.64 -32.83
N ASP A 328 -132.25 18.61 -32.00
CA ASP A 328 -133.55 18.04 -31.57
C ASP A 328 -134.41 19.09 -30.84
N VAL A 329 -133.82 19.85 -29.91
CA VAL A 329 -134.52 20.95 -29.20
C VAL A 329 -135.00 22.01 -30.17
N LYS A 330 -134.20 22.35 -31.20
CA LYS A 330 -134.61 23.31 -32.23
C LYS A 330 -135.81 22.82 -33.04
N LEU A 331 -135.81 21.55 -33.44
CA LEU A 331 -136.95 20.92 -34.11
C LEU A 331 -138.21 20.94 -33.24
N ILE A 332 -138.09 20.67 -31.94
CA ILE A 332 -139.22 20.75 -30.99
C ILE A 332 -139.73 22.19 -30.86
N ILE A 333 -138.83 23.18 -30.75
CA ILE A 333 -139.20 24.61 -30.69
C ILE A 333 -139.98 25.01 -31.95
N ASP A 334 -139.49 24.62 -33.13
CA ASP A 334 -140.14 24.95 -34.40
C ASP A 334 -141.50 24.25 -34.52
N GLY A 335 -141.61 22.96 -34.17
CA GLY A 335 -142.90 22.25 -34.10
C GLY A 335 -143.87 22.84 -33.05
N GLY A 336 -143.35 23.34 -31.93
CA GLY A 336 -144.13 24.06 -30.92
C GLY A 336 -144.73 25.36 -31.47
N LYS A 337 -143.93 26.17 -32.17
CA LYS A 337 -144.42 27.39 -32.86
C LYS A 337 -145.51 27.06 -33.88
N GLU A 338 -145.35 26.01 -34.67
CA GLU A 338 -146.38 25.56 -35.62
C GLU A 338 -147.68 25.17 -34.91
N THR A 339 -147.58 24.44 -33.80
CA THR A 339 -148.73 24.04 -32.97
C THR A 339 -149.45 25.25 -32.38
N THR A 340 -148.71 26.22 -31.84
CA THR A 340 -149.29 27.49 -31.35
C THR A 340 -149.99 28.25 -32.47
N ALA A 341 -149.38 28.33 -33.66
CA ALA A 341 -150.00 28.97 -34.82
C ALA A 341 -151.29 28.25 -35.24
N ALA A 342 -151.32 26.91 -35.20
CA ALA A 342 -152.52 26.11 -35.47
C ALA A 342 -153.62 26.37 -34.43
N LEU A 343 -153.29 26.42 -33.14
CA LEU A 343 -154.23 26.75 -32.07
C LEU A 343 -154.81 28.17 -32.25
N GLN A 344 -154.00 29.16 -32.60
CA GLN A 344 -154.48 30.53 -32.84
C GLN A 344 -155.49 30.57 -34.00
N ARG A 345 -155.27 29.81 -35.08
CA ARG A 345 -156.26 29.68 -36.16
C ARG A 345 -157.57 29.08 -35.66
N ILE A 346 -157.52 28.04 -34.82
CA ILE A 346 -158.72 27.43 -34.23
C ILE A 346 -159.47 28.43 -33.34
N VAL A 347 -158.76 29.14 -32.46
CA VAL A 347 -159.36 30.17 -31.58
C VAL A 347 -160.08 31.23 -32.42
N ASN A 348 -159.44 31.75 -33.46
CA ASN A 348 -160.05 32.73 -34.35
C ASN A 348 -161.32 32.17 -35.03
N THR A 349 -161.29 30.91 -35.49
CA THR A 349 -162.47 30.25 -36.07
C THR A 349 -163.61 30.09 -35.05
N VAL A 350 -163.31 29.74 -33.79
CA VAL A 350 -164.31 29.62 -32.72
C VAL A 350 -164.92 30.99 -32.37
N ASP A 351 -164.10 32.03 -32.35
CA ASP A 351 -164.57 33.42 -32.14
C ASP A 351 -165.49 33.88 -33.29
N ASP A 352 -165.18 33.54 -34.55
CA ASP A 352 -166.03 33.84 -35.71
C ASP A 352 -167.37 33.10 -35.67
N ILE A 353 -167.38 31.82 -35.26
CA ILE A 353 -168.62 31.04 -35.06
C ILE A 353 -169.50 31.66 -33.97
N SER A 354 -168.91 32.23 -32.93
CA SER A 354 -169.64 32.78 -31.78
C SER A 354 -170.28 34.15 -32.02
N ARG A 355 -170.07 34.79 -33.18
CA ARG A 355 -170.62 36.10 -33.55
C ARG A 355 -171.74 36.06 -34.60
N GLN A 356 -172.08 34.88 -35.11
CA GLN A 356 -173.29 34.64 -35.91
C GLN A 356 -174.47 34.28 -35.02
#